data_AF-A0A2A6LDA7-F1
#
_entry.id   AF-A0A2A6LDA7-F1
#
_cell.length_a   1.000
_cell.length_b   1.000
_cell.length_c   1.000
_cell.angle_alpha   90.00
_cell.angle_beta   90.00
_cell.angle_gamma   90.00
#
_symmetry.space_group_name_H-M   'P 1'
#
loop_
_entity.id
_entity.type
_entity.pdbx_description
1 polymer ?
#
loop_
_entity_poly.entity_id
_entity_poly.type
_entity_poly.pdbx_seq_one_letter_code
_entity_poly.pdbx_strand_id
1 'polypeptide(L)'
;MSNEYPGSNANPLEVLDLANAYSRASKLLFRKGQKQIALSIAPARMCAIHAIELYLNAFLRHEGVAPEDIRGRLHDLAEPTFVDKLKLRKKTAQHLEAMTAKREYLISRYAPERTSEHTELTRLTATLAEVMAKVGKHLHSTSSGGHRPSSLRTTTELSSHFGWNAGDGTKERAPKRPDILQDKLPAESSGPSHL
;
A
#
# COMPACT_ATOMS: atom_id res chain seq x y z
N MET A 1 -10.60 -22.65 -18.79
CA MET A 1 -10.21 -21.59 -17.83
C MET A 1 -9.77 -20.41 -18.67
N SER A 2 -10.27 -19.20 -18.44
CA SER A 2 -9.85 -18.02 -19.19
C SER A 2 -8.33 -17.88 -19.05
N ASN A 3 -7.61 -17.80 -20.18
CA ASN A 3 -6.16 -17.64 -20.23
C ASN A 3 -5.72 -16.20 -19.91
N GLU A 4 -6.56 -15.50 -19.14
CA GLU A 4 -6.47 -14.07 -18.93
C GLU A 4 -5.85 -13.82 -17.57
N TYR A 5 -4.80 -13.01 -17.53
CA TYR A 5 -4.07 -12.75 -16.31
C TYR A 5 -4.98 -12.08 -15.25
N PRO A 6 -4.89 -12.46 -13.96
CA PRO A 6 -5.70 -11.84 -12.92
C PRO A 6 -5.60 -10.31 -12.90
N GLY A 7 -6.75 -9.63 -13.02
CA GLY A 7 -6.83 -8.17 -13.03
C GLY A 7 -6.77 -7.51 -14.41
N SER A 8 -6.65 -8.26 -15.51
CA SER A 8 -6.68 -7.68 -16.87
C SER A 8 -7.93 -6.84 -17.15
N ASN A 9 -9.08 -7.27 -16.63
CA ASN A 9 -10.36 -6.58 -16.79
C ASN A 9 -10.75 -5.71 -15.59
N ALA A 10 -9.83 -5.43 -14.66
CA ALA A 10 -10.15 -4.64 -13.48
C ALA A 10 -10.58 -3.22 -13.88
N ASN A 11 -11.77 -2.81 -13.43
CA ASN A 11 -12.31 -1.48 -13.63
C ASN A 11 -11.51 -0.47 -12.77
N PRO A 12 -11.11 0.70 -13.31
CA PRO A 12 -10.49 1.77 -12.52
C PRO A 12 -11.21 2.09 -11.19
N LEU A 13 -12.54 2.06 -11.17
CA LEU A 13 -13.33 2.33 -9.96
C LEU A 13 -13.25 1.19 -8.93
N GLU A 14 -13.18 -0.08 -9.36
CA GLU A 14 -12.97 -1.20 -8.44
C GLU A 14 -11.58 -1.14 -7.81
N VAL A 15 -10.56 -0.76 -8.59
CA VAL A 15 -9.20 -0.54 -8.08
C VAL A 15 -9.17 0.64 -7.09
N LEU A 16 -9.94 1.71 -7.37
CA LEU A 16 -10.11 2.84 -6.45
C LEU A 16 -10.75 2.41 -5.12
N ASP A 17 -11.77 1.56 -5.15
CA ASP A 17 -12.43 1.04 -3.96
C ASP A 17 -11.50 0.15 -3.13
N LEU A 18 -10.68 -0.66 -3.79
CA LEU A 18 -9.63 -1.43 -3.12
C LEU A 18 -8.59 -0.50 -2.45
N ALA A 19 -8.16 0.55 -3.15
CA ALA A 19 -7.26 1.57 -2.57
C ALA A 19 -7.87 2.23 -1.32
N ASN A 20 -9.17 2.54 -1.36
CA ASN A 20 -9.92 3.07 -0.22
C ASN A 20 -9.95 2.09 0.96
N ALA A 21 -10.10 0.78 0.71
CA ALA A 21 -10.05 -0.24 1.74
C ALA A 21 -8.68 -0.28 2.43
N TYR A 22 -7.58 -0.31 1.67
CA TYR A 22 -6.22 -0.27 2.22
C TYR A 22 -5.90 1.03 2.95
N SER A 23 -6.39 2.17 2.46
CA SER A 23 -6.28 3.47 3.12
C SER A 23 -6.98 3.49 4.48
N ARG A 24 -8.17 2.88 4.59
CA ARG A 24 -8.88 2.72 5.88
C ARG A 24 -8.14 1.77 6.82
N ALA A 25 -7.64 0.65 6.30
CA ALA A 25 -6.85 -0.31 7.07
C ALA A 25 -5.58 0.33 7.66
N SER A 26 -4.83 1.10 6.85
CA SER A 26 -3.62 1.78 7.32
C SER A 26 -3.93 2.76 8.46
N LYS A 27 -5.00 3.56 8.34
CA LYS A 27 -5.44 4.49 9.39
C LYS A 27 -5.82 3.76 10.68
N LEU A 28 -6.51 2.62 10.58
CA LEU A 28 -6.86 1.81 11.75
C LEU A 28 -5.60 1.28 12.44
N LEU A 29 -4.66 0.72 11.67
CA LEU A 29 -3.41 0.18 12.19
C LEU A 29 -2.52 1.26 12.80
N PHE A 30 -2.43 2.46 12.21
CA PHE A 30 -1.68 3.57 12.81
C PHE A 30 -2.23 4.01 14.17
N ARG A 31 -3.56 3.92 14.38
CA ARG A 31 -4.16 4.24 15.68
C ARG A 31 -3.89 3.19 16.75
N LYS A 32 -3.71 1.93 16.35
CA LYS A 32 -3.45 0.80 17.25
C LYS A 32 -1.96 0.54 17.47
N GLY A 33 -1.12 0.97 16.53
CA GLY A 33 0.32 0.75 16.56
C GLY A 33 1.02 1.60 17.60
N GLN A 34 2.08 1.04 18.20
CA GLN A 34 2.93 1.73 19.14
C GLN A 34 4.02 2.48 18.39
N LYS A 35 3.97 3.82 18.37
CA LYS A 35 4.86 4.67 17.56
C LYS A 35 6.35 4.42 17.80
N GLN A 36 6.73 4.01 19.02
CA GLN A 36 8.11 3.74 19.40
C GLN A 36 8.59 2.34 18.98
N ILE A 37 7.68 1.46 18.53
CA ILE A 37 8.02 0.12 18.07
C ILE A 37 7.80 0.07 16.56
N ALA A 38 8.89 0.17 15.80
CA ALA A 38 8.85 0.17 14.33
C ALA A 38 8.07 -1.02 13.75
N LEU A 39 8.23 -2.21 14.33
CA LEU A 39 7.49 -3.42 13.95
C LEU A 39 5.98 -3.31 14.16
N SER A 40 5.52 -2.56 15.16
CA SER A 40 4.10 -2.33 15.41
C SER A 40 3.49 -1.41 14.34
N ILE A 41 4.32 -0.59 13.69
CA ILE A 41 3.91 0.39 12.67
C ILE A 41 4.13 -0.13 11.25
N ALA A 42 5.00 -1.12 11.04
CA ALA A 42 5.31 -1.68 9.73
C ALA A 42 4.06 -2.15 8.95
N PRO A 43 3.07 -2.87 9.53
CA PRO A 43 1.85 -3.21 8.82
C PRO A 43 1.05 -2.00 8.35
N ALA A 44 0.97 -0.96 9.19
CA ALA A 44 0.28 0.27 8.85
C ALA A 44 0.96 1.01 7.69
N ARG A 45 2.30 1.04 7.68
CA ARG A 45 3.08 1.59 6.56
C ARG A 45 2.84 0.79 5.28
N MET A 46 2.91 -0.54 5.35
CA MET A 46 2.68 -1.40 4.18
C MET A 46 1.29 -1.15 3.57
N CYS A 47 0.24 -1.07 4.40
CA CYS A 47 -1.10 -0.75 3.91
C CYS A 47 -1.18 0.65 3.28
N ALA A 48 -0.47 1.65 3.82
CA ALA A 48 -0.46 3.00 3.26
C ALA A 48 0.28 3.06 1.93
N ILE A 49 1.44 2.41 1.81
CA ILE A 49 2.21 2.29 0.56
C ILE A 49 1.35 1.61 -0.50
N HIS A 50 0.71 0.50 -0.15
CA HIS A 50 -0.11 -0.24 -1.09
C HIS A 50 -1.38 0.52 -1.50
N ALA A 51 -2.00 1.29 -0.59
CA ALA A 51 -3.09 2.18 -0.95
C ALA A 51 -2.64 3.25 -1.97
N ILE A 52 -1.47 3.88 -1.77
CA ILE A 52 -0.90 4.85 -2.72
C ILE A 52 -0.71 4.20 -4.09
N GLU A 53 -0.08 3.03 -4.14
CA GLU A 53 0.14 2.26 -5.36
C GLU A 53 -1.18 1.99 -6.10
N LEU A 54 -2.21 1.52 -5.39
CA LEU A 54 -3.52 1.25 -5.98
C LEU A 54 -4.23 2.52 -6.49
N TYR A 55 -4.14 3.65 -5.78
CA TYR A 55 -4.68 4.92 -6.30
C TYR A 55 -4.00 5.32 -7.61
N LEU A 56 -2.67 5.22 -7.67
CA LEU A 56 -1.92 5.54 -8.88
C LEU A 56 -2.24 4.57 -10.02
N ASN A 57 -2.41 3.28 -9.73
CA ASN A 57 -2.83 2.28 -10.70
C ASN A 57 -4.25 2.53 -11.21
N ALA A 58 -5.20 2.90 -10.34
CA ALA A 58 -6.55 3.29 -10.74
C ALA A 58 -6.53 4.50 -11.69
N PHE A 59 -5.66 5.49 -11.41
CA PHE A 59 -5.42 6.61 -12.32
C PHE A 59 -4.86 6.15 -13.67
N LEU A 60 -3.82 5.33 -13.71
CA LEU A 60 -3.24 4.84 -14.96
C LEU A 60 -4.23 4.03 -15.79
N ARG A 61 -5.02 3.16 -15.14
CA ARG A 61 -6.12 2.43 -15.78
C ARG A 61 -7.14 3.37 -16.40
N HIS A 62 -7.52 4.41 -15.66
CA HIS A 62 -8.44 5.43 -16.14
C HIS A 62 -7.87 6.21 -17.34
N GLU A 63 -6.55 6.43 -17.39
CA GLU A 63 -5.86 7.05 -18.52
C GLU A 63 -5.65 6.09 -19.72
N GLY A 64 -6.16 4.86 -19.65
CA GLY A 64 -6.08 3.88 -20.73
C GLY A 64 -4.77 3.07 -20.77
N VAL A 65 -3.95 3.12 -19.72
CA VAL A 65 -2.72 2.32 -19.65
C VAL A 65 -3.08 0.83 -19.49
N ALA A 66 -2.42 -0.02 -20.27
CA ALA A 66 -2.68 -1.45 -20.30
C ALA A 66 -2.30 -2.11 -18.96
N PRO A 67 -3.01 -3.18 -18.55
CA PRO A 67 -2.77 -3.82 -17.24
C PRO A 67 -1.38 -4.48 -17.15
N GLU A 68 -0.83 -4.98 -18.24
CA GLU A 68 0.56 -5.45 -18.36
C GLU A 68 1.59 -4.37 -18.07
N ASP A 69 1.41 -3.16 -18.61
CA ASP A 69 2.33 -2.05 -18.38
C ASP A 69 2.28 -1.62 -16.92
N ILE A 70 1.08 -1.56 -16.33
CA ILE A 70 0.91 -1.25 -14.90
C ILE A 70 1.59 -2.31 -14.03
N ARG A 71 1.44 -3.60 -14.35
CA ARG A 71 2.14 -4.68 -13.63
C ARG A 71 3.65 -4.59 -13.80
N GLY A 72 4.13 -4.21 -14.98
CA GLY A 72 5.55 -4.04 -15.29
C GLY A 72 6.23 -2.96 -14.45
N ARG A 73 5.47 -1.99 -13.92
CA ARG A 73 5.97 -0.97 -12.99
C ARG A 73 6.32 -1.52 -11.60
N LEU A 74 5.83 -2.72 -11.26
CA LEU A 74 6.00 -3.32 -9.94
C LEU A 74 5.57 -2.34 -8.84
N HIS A 75 6.48 -1.94 -7.96
CA HIS A 75 6.22 -1.00 -6.86
C HIS A 75 6.83 0.39 -7.12
N ASP A 76 7.00 0.76 -8.40
CA ASP A 76 7.47 2.09 -8.78
C ASP A 76 6.33 3.13 -8.69
N LEU A 77 6.46 4.00 -7.68
CA LEU A 77 5.50 5.07 -7.39
C LEU A 77 5.86 6.38 -8.08
N ALA A 78 7.02 6.47 -8.72
CA ALA A 78 7.49 7.67 -9.38
C ALA A 78 7.09 7.63 -10.87
N GLU A 79 6.31 8.62 -11.30
CA GLU A 79 6.00 8.82 -12.71
C GLU A 79 5.82 10.32 -12.97
N PRO A 80 6.48 10.89 -14.00
CA PRO A 80 6.29 12.28 -14.39
C PRO A 80 4.80 12.61 -14.66
N THR A 81 4.09 11.68 -15.30
CA THR A 81 2.66 11.80 -15.62
C THR A 81 1.79 12.08 -14.40
N PHE A 82 2.12 11.53 -13.22
CA PHE A 82 1.37 11.82 -11.99
C PHE A 82 1.46 13.29 -11.61
N VAL A 83 2.65 13.88 -11.70
CA VAL A 83 2.87 15.29 -11.38
C VAL A 83 2.09 16.17 -12.34
N ASP A 84 2.16 15.86 -13.63
CA ASP A 84 1.58 16.68 -14.68
C ASP A 84 0.05 16.62 -14.73
N LYS A 85 -0.54 15.43 -14.60
CA LYS A 85 -1.99 15.24 -14.72
C LYS A 85 -2.72 15.42 -13.39
N LEU A 86 -2.19 14.89 -12.28
CA LEU A 86 -2.83 15.03 -10.96
C LEU A 86 -2.50 16.37 -10.27
N LYS A 87 -1.55 17.14 -10.83
CA LYS A 87 -1.06 18.40 -10.27
C LYS A 87 -0.61 18.21 -8.81
N LEU A 88 0.23 17.20 -8.59
CA LEU A 88 0.76 16.88 -7.26
C LEU A 88 1.68 18.01 -6.79
N ARG A 89 1.68 18.28 -5.48
CA ARG A 89 2.68 19.17 -4.87
C ARG A 89 4.07 18.59 -5.08
N LYS A 90 5.06 19.48 -5.30
CA LYS A 90 6.48 19.10 -5.46
C LYS A 90 6.97 18.16 -4.36
N LYS A 91 6.63 18.44 -3.09
CA LYS A 91 7.02 17.60 -1.94
C LYS A 91 6.41 16.20 -1.97
N THR A 92 5.26 16.03 -2.61
CA THR A 92 4.60 14.74 -2.75
C THR A 92 5.25 13.93 -3.85
N ALA A 93 5.54 14.54 -5.00
CA ALA A 93 6.31 13.90 -6.07
C ALA A 93 7.68 13.40 -5.58
N GLN A 94 8.45 14.28 -4.94
CA GLN A 94 9.75 13.93 -4.35
C GLN A 94 9.66 12.82 -3.31
N HIS A 95 8.54 12.76 -2.58
CA HIS A 95 8.35 11.71 -1.59
C HIS A 95 8.07 10.35 -2.24
N LEU A 96 7.28 10.30 -3.32
CA LEU A 96 7.06 9.07 -4.10
C LEU A 96 8.37 8.54 -4.70
N GLU A 97 9.21 9.44 -5.23
CA GLU A 97 10.56 9.12 -5.70
C GLU A 97 11.43 8.52 -4.58
N ALA A 98 11.47 9.19 -3.41
CA ALA A 98 12.25 8.72 -2.28
C ALA A 98 11.80 7.34 -1.76
N MET A 99 10.48 7.10 -1.67
CA MET A 99 9.94 5.82 -1.25
C MET A 99 10.28 4.69 -2.22
N THR A 100 10.24 4.98 -3.53
CA THR A 100 10.62 4.04 -4.59
C THR A 100 12.11 3.72 -4.52
N ALA A 101 12.97 4.75 -4.46
CA ALA A 101 14.41 4.60 -4.40
C ALA A 101 14.87 3.77 -3.18
N LYS A 102 14.23 4.00 -2.02
CA LYS A 102 14.49 3.26 -0.78
C LYS A 102 13.84 1.88 -0.74
N ARG A 103 12.96 1.56 -1.69
CA ARG A 103 12.17 0.32 -1.73
C ARG A 103 11.45 0.07 -0.40
N GLU A 104 10.74 1.07 0.13
CA GLU A 104 10.14 1.00 1.47
C GLU A 104 9.14 -0.16 1.64
N TYR A 105 8.53 -0.63 0.55
CA TYR A 105 7.66 -1.81 0.52
C TYR A 105 8.43 -3.12 0.86
N LEU A 106 9.73 -3.19 0.56
CA LEU A 106 10.58 -4.31 0.98
C LEU A 106 10.96 -4.16 2.44
N ILE A 107 11.35 -2.96 2.86
CA ILE A 107 11.75 -2.69 4.25
C ILE A 107 10.60 -3.04 5.20
N SER A 108 9.38 -2.61 4.87
CA SER A 108 8.19 -2.87 5.67
C SER A 108 7.80 -4.36 5.79
N ARG A 109 8.32 -5.23 4.90
CA ARG A 109 7.99 -6.67 4.87
C ARG A 109 9.12 -7.57 5.38
N TYR A 110 10.36 -7.25 5.02
CA TYR A 110 11.47 -8.20 5.11
C TYR A 110 12.66 -7.69 5.92
N ALA A 111 12.80 -6.37 6.10
CA ALA A 111 13.99 -5.78 6.72
C ALA A 111 13.63 -4.92 7.94
N PRO A 112 13.13 -5.53 9.04
CA PRO A 112 12.82 -4.80 10.26
C PRO A 112 14.03 -4.04 10.84
N GLU A 113 15.25 -4.52 10.59
CA GLU A 113 16.52 -3.89 10.93
C GLU A 113 16.80 -2.60 10.15
N ARG A 114 16.14 -2.38 9.01
CA ARG A 114 16.30 -1.19 8.15
C ARG A 114 15.18 -0.16 8.32
N THR A 115 14.35 -0.31 9.36
CA THR A 115 13.18 0.57 9.58
C THR A 115 13.53 2.04 9.80
N SER A 116 14.76 2.36 10.19
CA SER A 116 15.28 3.74 10.30
C SER A 116 15.46 4.43 8.94
N GLU A 117 15.53 3.69 7.84
CA GLU A 117 15.67 4.25 6.49
C GLU A 117 14.34 4.76 5.93
N HIS A 118 13.22 4.34 6.52
CA HIS A 118 11.89 4.80 6.14
C HIS A 118 11.78 6.33 6.16
N THR A 119 11.01 6.89 5.25
CA THR A 119 10.61 8.28 5.30
C THR A 119 9.72 8.55 6.51
N GLU A 120 9.64 9.83 6.86
CA GLU A 120 8.82 10.29 7.97
C GLU A 120 7.36 9.84 7.85
N LEU A 121 6.82 9.32 8.95
CA LEU A 121 5.44 8.82 8.97
C LEU A 121 4.42 9.93 8.63
N THR A 122 4.67 11.15 9.11
CA THR A 122 3.83 12.32 8.80
C THR A 122 3.86 12.68 7.32
N ARG A 123 4.97 12.43 6.63
CA ARG A 123 5.10 12.64 5.19
C ARG A 123 4.32 11.56 4.43
N LEU A 124 4.41 10.30 4.85
CA LEU A 124 3.64 9.19 4.28
C LEU A 124 2.13 9.43 4.36
N THR A 125 1.62 9.85 5.53
CA THR A 125 0.18 10.13 5.68
C THR A 125 -0.27 11.33 4.84
N ALA A 126 0.56 12.37 4.71
CA ALA A 126 0.26 13.51 3.86
C ALA A 126 0.25 13.14 2.36
N THR A 127 1.22 12.32 1.91
CA THR A 127 1.27 11.81 0.53
C THR A 127 0.05 10.95 0.22
N LEU A 128 -0.31 10.00 1.09
CA LEU A 128 -1.52 9.19 0.93
C LEU A 128 -2.77 10.06 0.80
N ALA A 129 -2.93 11.08 1.67
CA ALA A 129 -4.10 11.96 1.64
C ALA A 129 -4.19 12.77 0.34
N GLU A 130 -3.07 13.31 -0.14
CA GLU A 130 -3.04 14.07 -1.39
C GLU A 130 -3.33 13.18 -2.60
N VAL A 131 -2.65 12.04 -2.73
CA VAL A 131 -2.85 11.11 -3.85
C VAL A 131 -4.31 10.64 -3.91
N MET A 132 -4.87 10.21 -2.77
CA MET A 132 -6.29 9.85 -2.64
C MET A 132 -7.22 10.96 -3.14
N ALA A 133 -7.01 12.20 -2.69
CA ALA A 133 -7.87 13.32 -3.06
C ALA A 133 -7.77 13.66 -4.56
N LYS A 134 -6.56 13.63 -5.12
CA LYS A 134 -6.30 13.99 -6.51
C LYS A 134 -6.80 12.94 -7.49
N VAL A 135 -6.50 11.67 -7.23
CA VAL A 135 -7.00 10.54 -8.04
C VAL A 135 -8.52 10.47 -7.96
N GLY A 136 -9.09 10.56 -6.75
CA GLY A 136 -10.54 10.61 -6.57
C GLY A 136 -11.17 11.71 -7.41
N LYS A 137 -10.69 12.95 -7.31
CA LYS A 137 -11.20 14.06 -8.13
C LYS A 137 -11.09 13.77 -9.64
N HIS A 138 -9.95 13.21 -10.09
CA HIS A 138 -9.68 12.94 -11.49
C HIS A 138 -10.70 11.96 -12.10
N LEU A 139 -10.91 10.82 -11.44
CA LEU A 139 -11.84 9.76 -11.91
C LEU A 139 -13.31 10.21 -11.92
N HIS A 140 -13.71 11.11 -11.02
CA HIS A 140 -15.08 11.62 -10.97
C HIS A 140 -15.33 12.78 -11.95
N SER A 141 -14.31 13.58 -12.27
CA SER A 141 -14.45 14.73 -13.17
C SER A 141 -14.60 14.32 -14.64
N THR A 142 -13.99 13.21 -15.03
CA THR A 142 -14.03 12.64 -16.38
C THR A 142 -15.33 11.89 -16.65
N SER A 143 -15.93 11.28 -15.62
CA SER A 143 -17.24 10.61 -15.70
C SER A 143 -18.41 11.59 -15.95
N SER A 144 -18.28 12.87 -15.60
CA SER A 144 -19.29 13.88 -15.91
C SER A 144 -19.25 14.41 -17.36
N GLY A 145 -18.26 14.02 -18.17
CA GLY A 145 -18.02 14.54 -19.51
C GLY A 145 -18.36 13.60 -20.68
N GLY A 146 -18.76 12.35 -20.45
CA GLY A 146 -19.00 11.42 -21.55
C GLY A 146 -19.78 10.16 -21.15
N HIS A 147 -20.88 9.94 -21.87
CA HIS A 147 -21.76 8.77 -21.86
C HIS A 147 -22.49 8.44 -20.54
N ARG A 148 -23.79 8.78 -20.52
CA ARG A 148 -24.80 8.08 -19.70
C ARG A 148 -25.03 6.69 -20.30
N PRO A 149 -24.77 5.58 -19.59
CA PRO A 149 -25.60 4.41 -19.74
C PRO A 149 -26.85 4.61 -18.88
N SER A 150 -27.98 4.32 -19.50
CA SER A 150 -29.31 4.35 -18.92
C SER A 150 -29.43 3.52 -17.64
N SER A 151 -30.13 4.13 -16.68
CA SER A 151 -30.72 3.55 -15.48
C SER A 151 -31.22 2.11 -15.64
N LEU A 152 -30.68 1.20 -14.83
CA LEU A 152 -31.50 0.21 -14.13
C LEU A 152 -31.03 0.15 -12.67
N ARG A 153 -31.87 0.73 -11.79
CA ARG A 153 -31.85 0.44 -10.35
C ARG A 153 -32.59 -0.88 -10.14
N THR A 154 -31.98 -1.78 -9.40
CA THR A 154 -32.71 -2.69 -8.51
C THR A 154 -31.97 -2.73 -7.19
N THR A 155 -32.60 -2.12 -6.19
CA THR A 155 -32.32 -2.30 -4.77
C THR A 155 -32.70 -3.72 -4.37
N THR A 156 -31.80 -4.46 -3.73
CA THR A 156 -32.18 -5.48 -2.76
C THR A 156 -31.10 -5.55 -1.68
N GLU A 157 -31.57 -5.40 -0.46
CA GLU A 157 -30.84 -5.59 0.79
C GLU A 157 -30.09 -6.93 0.81
N LEU A 158 -28.87 -6.92 1.34
CA LEU A 158 -28.36 -8.05 2.11
C LEU A 158 -27.59 -7.48 3.30
N SER A 159 -28.34 -7.24 4.37
CA SER A 159 -27.82 -7.35 5.72
C SER A 159 -27.52 -8.83 5.99
N SER A 160 -26.26 -9.17 6.21
CA SER A 160 -25.92 -10.32 7.04
C SER A 160 -24.54 -10.14 7.69
N HIS A 161 -24.60 -9.93 9.00
CA HIS A 161 -23.70 -10.51 9.98
C HIS A 161 -22.19 -10.49 9.68
N PHE A 162 -21.52 -9.44 10.12
CA PHE A 162 -20.12 -9.54 10.59
C PHE A 162 -20.05 -9.00 12.02
N GLY A 163 -20.48 -9.84 12.96
CA GLY A 163 -20.33 -9.58 14.39
C GLY A 163 -18.89 -9.84 14.80
N TRP A 164 -18.08 -8.79 14.90
CA TRP A 164 -16.85 -8.86 15.70
C TRP A 164 -17.28 -8.87 17.16
N ASN A 165 -17.37 -10.07 17.74
CA ASN A 165 -17.56 -10.22 19.18
C ASN A 165 -16.24 -9.80 19.83
N ALA A 166 -16.18 -8.54 20.29
CA ALA A 166 -15.08 -8.07 21.13
C ALA A 166 -15.24 -8.75 22.48
N GLY A 167 -14.52 -9.86 22.66
CA GLY A 167 -14.39 -10.54 23.93
C GLY A 167 -13.92 -9.58 25.01
N ASP A 168 -14.62 -9.67 26.13
CA ASP A 168 -14.36 -9.06 27.43
C ASP A 168 -12.86 -9.00 27.78
N GLY A 169 -12.48 -7.85 28.32
CA GLY A 169 -11.11 -7.48 28.62
C GLY A 169 -10.60 -8.21 29.85
N THR A 170 -9.99 -9.37 29.63
CA THR A 170 -9.00 -9.90 30.57
C THR A 170 -7.62 -9.35 30.18
N LYS A 171 -6.95 -8.74 31.15
CA LYS A 171 -5.56 -8.24 31.04
C LYS A 171 -4.61 -9.43 30.91
N GLU A 172 -4.59 -10.08 29.76
CA GLU A 172 -3.61 -11.10 29.46
C GLU A 172 -2.31 -10.38 29.07
N ARG A 173 -1.30 -10.50 29.93
CA ARG A 173 0.06 -10.01 29.63
C ARG A 173 0.49 -10.64 28.30
N ALA A 174 0.79 -9.80 27.31
CA ALA A 174 1.39 -10.26 26.08
C ALA A 174 2.57 -11.19 26.39
N PRO A 175 2.64 -12.40 25.80
CA PRO A 175 3.74 -13.32 26.05
C PRO A 175 5.05 -12.63 25.67
N LYS A 176 6.02 -12.65 26.60
CA LYS A 176 7.38 -12.18 26.31
C LYS A 176 7.90 -13.00 25.13
N ARG A 177 8.27 -12.30 24.06
CA ARG A 177 8.91 -12.90 22.89
C ARG A 177 10.15 -13.67 23.40
N PRO A 178 10.32 -14.96 23.08
CA PRO A 178 11.56 -15.66 23.43
C PRO A 178 12.73 -14.95 22.74
N ASP A 179 13.83 -14.79 23.46
CA ASP A 179 15.08 -14.28 22.90
C ASP A 179 15.47 -15.18 21.74
N ILE A 180 15.48 -14.62 20.52
CA ILE A 180 16.03 -15.30 19.36
C ILE A 180 17.53 -15.37 19.63
N LEU A 181 17.98 -16.54 20.09
CA LEU A 181 19.37 -16.89 20.23
C LEU A 181 20.06 -16.54 18.90
N GLN A 182 21.01 -15.62 18.94
CA GLN A 182 21.87 -15.35 17.80
C GLN A 182 22.67 -16.64 17.55
N ASP A 183 22.24 -17.44 16.58
CA ASP A 183 23.05 -18.52 16.05
C ASP A 183 24.35 -17.89 15.53
N LYS A 184 25.43 -18.15 16.26
CA LYS A 184 26.77 -17.81 15.84
C LYS A 184 27.01 -18.51 14.50
N LEU A 185 27.22 -17.71 13.45
CA LEU A 185 27.82 -18.19 12.20
C LEU A 185 29.11 -18.95 12.54
N PRO A 186 29.33 -20.16 12.00
CA PRO A 186 30.59 -20.84 12.20
C PRO A 186 31.71 -20.04 11.53
N ALA A 187 32.77 -19.81 12.30
CA ALA A 187 33.98 -19.12 11.87
C ALA A 187 34.63 -19.85 10.68
N GLU A 188 35.16 -19.06 9.74
CA GLU A 188 36.03 -19.53 8.67
C GLU A 188 37.20 -20.33 9.25
N SER A 189 37.30 -21.62 8.90
CA SER A 189 38.55 -22.36 9.08
C SER A 189 39.39 -22.19 7.82
N SER A 190 40.35 -21.28 7.94
CA SER A 190 41.60 -21.26 7.19
C SER A 190 42.19 -22.68 7.12
N GLY A 191 42.59 -23.09 5.91
CA GLY A 191 43.30 -24.36 5.71
C GLY A 191 44.71 -24.36 6.28
N PRO A 192 45.40 -25.50 6.17
CA PRO A 192 46.83 -25.46 5.94
C PRO A 192 47.23 -26.28 4.70
N SER A 193 48.14 -25.69 3.94
CA SER A 193 49.08 -26.36 3.04
C SER A 193 49.92 -27.39 3.82
N HIS A 194 50.10 -28.60 3.27
CA HIS A 194 51.42 -29.13 2.90
C HIS A 194 51.33 -30.57 2.38
N LEU A 195 52.05 -30.78 1.26
CA LEU A 195 52.58 -32.00 0.63
C LEU A 195 51.59 -32.91 -0.12
#